data_AF-A0A2I3LEU9-F1
#
_entry.id   AF-A0A2I3LEU9-F1
#
_cell.length_a   1.000
_cell.length_b   1.000
_cell.length_c   1.000
_cell.angle_alpha   90.00
_cell.angle_beta   90.00
_cell.angle_gamma   90.00
#
_symmetry.space_group_name_H-M   'P 1'
#
loop_
_entity.id
_entity.type
_entity.pdbx_description
1 polymer ?
#
loop_
_entity_poly.entity_id
_entity_poly.type
_entity_poly.pdbx_seq_one_letter_code
_entity_poly.pdbx_strand_id
1 'polypeptide(L)'
;MVEKEEAGGGISEEEAAQYDRQIRLWGLEAQKRLRASRVLLVGMKGLGAEIAKNLILAGVKGLTMLDHEQVSPEDPGAQFLIRTGSVGRNRAEASLERAQNLNPMVDVKVDTEDIEKKPESFFTQFDAVCLTCCSRDVIVKVDQICHKNSIKFFTGDVFGYHGYTFANLGEHEFVEEKTKIAKVSQGVEDGPDTKRAKLDSSETTMVKKKVVFCPVKEALEVDWSSEKAKAALKRTTSDYFLLQGPVSAGPSSQQLLLLRWHEGEWDCRVPWPQVNSRLGSPGDANCSIPACIPCPLPS
;
A
#
# COMPACT_ATOMS: atom_id res chain seq x y z
N MET A 1 9.76 35.48 -30.97
CA MET A 1 9.52 35.74 -29.54
C MET A 1 8.91 34.48 -28.98
N VAL A 2 9.71 33.67 -28.30
CA VAL A 2 9.20 32.47 -27.62
C VAL A 2 8.62 32.97 -26.30
N GLU A 3 7.31 32.89 -26.18
CA GLU A 3 6.60 33.23 -24.96
C GLU A 3 7.07 32.29 -23.85
N LYS A 4 7.70 32.92 -22.85
CA LYS A 4 8.18 32.29 -21.64
C LYS A 4 6.95 32.07 -20.75
N GLU A 5 6.36 30.89 -20.77
CA GLU A 5 5.39 30.48 -19.75
C GLU A 5 6.15 30.28 -18.42
N GLU A 6 6.41 31.38 -17.72
CA GLU A 6 6.70 31.36 -16.29
C GLU A 6 5.38 31.45 -15.52
N ALA A 7 4.90 30.31 -15.04
CA ALA A 7 3.88 30.23 -13.99
C ALA A 7 4.39 29.30 -12.87
N GLY A 8 5.11 29.88 -11.90
CA GLY A 8 5.13 29.48 -10.48
C GLY A 8 5.39 28.02 -10.06
N GLY A 9 5.95 27.14 -10.91
CA GLY A 9 5.99 25.68 -10.64
C GLY A 9 7.24 24.96 -11.16
N GLY A 10 8.40 25.64 -11.14
CA GLY A 10 9.67 25.03 -11.49
C GLY A 10 10.19 24.10 -10.39
N ILE A 11 10.75 22.96 -10.79
CA ILE A 11 11.61 22.14 -9.94
C ILE A 11 12.96 22.88 -9.85
N SER A 12 13.58 22.97 -8.67
CA SER A 12 14.89 23.63 -8.53
C SER A 12 15.97 22.87 -9.31
N GLU A 13 17.11 23.51 -9.59
CA GLU A 13 18.22 22.83 -10.26
C GLU A 13 18.75 21.63 -9.45
N GLU A 14 18.83 21.79 -8.12
CA GLU A 14 19.22 20.72 -7.19
C GLU A 14 18.23 19.56 -7.24
N GLU A 15 16.92 19.87 -7.23
CA GLU A 15 15.87 18.85 -7.34
C GLU A 15 15.86 18.16 -8.71
N ALA A 16 16.12 18.90 -9.79
CA ALA A 16 16.19 18.34 -11.13
C ALA A 16 17.36 17.36 -11.26
N ALA A 17 18.51 17.67 -10.63
CA ALA A 17 19.64 16.77 -10.56
C ALA A 17 19.35 15.53 -9.69
N GLN A 18 18.77 15.72 -8.50
CA GLN A 18 18.45 14.63 -7.56
C GLN A 18 17.41 13.66 -8.14
N TYR A 19 16.37 14.18 -8.80
CA TYR A 19 15.28 13.39 -9.37
C TYR A 19 15.46 13.06 -10.86
N ASP A 20 16.63 13.30 -11.45
CA ASP A 20 16.88 13.08 -12.89
C ASP A 20 16.46 11.66 -13.34
N ARG A 21 16.82 10.63 -12.56
CA ARG A 21 16.53 9.23 -12.91
C ARG A 21 15.04 8.89 -12.88
N GLN A 22 14.29 9.41 -11.91
CA GLN A 22 12.85 9.18 -11.82
C GLN A 22 12.06 10.06 -12.80
N ILE A 23 12.52 11.28 -13.07
CA ILE A 23 11.95 12.15 -14.12
C ILE A 23 12.07 11.49 -15.49
N ARG A 24 13.18 10.80 -15.78
CA ARG A 24 13.33 10.01 -17.02
C ARG A 24 12.36 8.83 -17.12
N LEU A 25 11.84 8.34 -16.00
CA LEU A 25 10.92 7.21 -15.95
C LEU A 25 9.47 7.65 -16.13
N TRP A 26 8.99 8.63 -15.34
CA TRP A 26 7.57 9.02 -15.32
C TRP A 26 7.28 10.44 -15.84
N GLY A 27 8.32 11.17 -16.24
CA GLY A 27 8.21 12.52 -16.79
C GLY A 27 8.16 13.63 -15.75
N LEU A 28 8.51 14.84 -16.19
CA LEU A 28 8.61 16.03 -15.34
C LEU A 28 7.26 16.41 -14.70
N GLU A 29 6.17 16.31 -15.46
CA GLU A 29 4.83 16.68 -14.98
C GLU A 29 4.33 15.74 -13.87
N ALA A 30 4.66 14.44 -13.94
CA ALA A 30 4.36 13.52 -12.85
C ALA A 30 5.14 13.89 -11.58
N GLN A 31 6.43 14.24 -11.73
CA GLN A 31 7.26 14.69 -10.62
C GLN A 31 6.72 15.97 -9.96
N LYS A 32 6.28 16.95 -10.76
CA LYS A 32 5.67 18.19 -10.24
C LYS A 32 4.41 17.91 -9.43
N ARG A 33 3.52 17.02 -9.91
CA ARG A 33 2.34 16.61 -9.16
C ARG A 33 2.73 15.96 -7.82
N LEU A 34 3.72 15.06 -7.84
CA LEU A 34 4.21 14.39 -6.63
C LEU A 34 4.78 15.38 -5.61
N ARG A 35 5.61 16.34 -6.05
CA ARG A 35 6.17 17.42 -5.23
C ARG A 35 5.10 18.34 -4.64
N ALA A 36 3.90 18.38 -5.22
CA ALA A 36 2.78 19.15 -4.69
C ALA A 36 1.91 18.37 -3.69
N SER A 37 2.03 17.04 -3.63
CA SER A 37 1.17 16.17 -2.83
C SER A 37 1.67 15.96 -1.40
N ARG A 38 0.75 15.98 -0.43
CA ARG A 38 1.01 15.65 0.97
C ARG A 38 0.34 14.32 1.35
N VAL A 39 1.08 13.47 2.05
CA VAL A 39 0.64 12.12 2.43
C VAL A 39 0.55 11.99 3.95
N LEU A 40 -0.52 11.35 4.43
CA LEU A 40 -0.61 10.84 5.80
C LEU A 40 -0.28 9.35 5.80
N LEU A 41 0.66 8.94 6.65
CA LEU A 41 1.00 7.54 6.88
C LEU A 41 0.77 7.20 8.35
N VAL A 42 -0.09 6.20 8.60
CA VAL A 42 -0.41 5.72 9.95
C VAL A 42 0.27 4.39 10.22
N GLY A 43 0.91 4.29 11.39
CA GLY A 43 1.65 3.12 11.85
C GLY A 43 3.11 3.13 11.36
N MET A 44 4.06 3.20 12.29
CA MET A 44 5.50 3.32 12.03
C MET A 44 6.29 2.07 12.43
N LYS A 45 5.70 0.89 12.18
CA LYS A 45 6.40 -0.42 12.26
C LYS A 45 7.22 -0.67 10.97
N GLY A 46 7.69 -1.90 10.75
CA GLY A 46 8.53 -2.26 9.59
C GLY A 46 7.95 -1.85 8.24
N LEU A 47 6.69 -2.18 7.96
CA LEU A 47 6.02 -1.78 6.71
C LEU A 47 5.92 -0.26 6.57
N GLY A 48 5.49 0.43 7.64
CA GLY A 48 5.41 1.89 7.67
C GLY A 48 6.75 2.56 7.39
N ALA A 49 7.85 2.06 7.96
CA ALA A 49 9.19 2.59 7.70
C ALA A 49 9.61 2.48 6.23
N GLU A 50 9.30 1.36 5.59
CA GLU A 50 9.56 1.15 4.15
C GLU A 50 8.73 2.08 3.27
N ILE A 51 7.43 2.23 3.57
CA ILE A 51 6.54 3.16 2.87
C ILE A 51 7.04 4.59 3.03
N ALA A 52 7.36 5.02 4.27
CA ALA A 52 7.87 6.35 4.57
C ALA A 52 9.15 6.64 3.77
N LYS A 53 10.14 5.73 3.81
CA LYS A 53 11.39 5.85 3.06
C LYS A 53 11.13 6.02 1.56
N ASN A 54 10.26 5.20 0.98
CA ASN A 54 9.97 5.28 -0.45
C ASN A 54 9.27 6.59 -0.84
N LEU A 55 8.32 7.08 -0.03
CA LEU A 55 7.63 8.36 -0.29
C LEU A 55 8.56 9.56 -0.12
N ILE A 56 9.42 9.56 0.90
CA ILE A 56 10.38 10.64 1.15
C ILE A 56 11.41 10.70 0.02
N LEU A 57 11.97 9.55 -0.39
CA LEU A 57 12.92 9.50 -1.51
C LEU A 57 12.28 9.84 -2.85
N ALA A 58 11.00 9.52 -3.05
CA ALA A 58 10.29 9.91 -4.26
C ALA A 58 10.05 11.43 -4.37
N GLY A 59 10.11 12.16 -3.25
CA GLY A 59 10.03 13.62 -3.24
C GLY A 59 8.59 14.16 -3.21
N VAL A 60 7.76 13.64 -2.31
CA VAL A 60 6.45 14.24 -1.99
C VAL A 60 6.62 15.63 -1.35
N LYS A 61 5.59 16.48 -1.37
CA LYS A 61 5.62 17.79 -0.67
C LYS A 61 5.92 17.64 0.81
N GLY A 62 5.28 16.66 1.43
CA GLY A 62 5.43 16.38 2.84
C GLY A 62 4.76 15.06 3.23
N LEU A 63 5.28 14.47 4.29
CA LEU A 63 4.79 13.22 4.87
C LEU A 63 4.52 13.45 6.35
N THR A 64 3.28 13.21 6.78
CA THR A 64 2.97 13.13 8.21
C THR A 64 2.97 11.67 8.64
N MET A 65 3.89 11.31 9.53
CA MET A 65 3.94 10.00 10.19
C MET A 65 3.12 10.07 11.48
N LEU A 66 2.03 9.30 11.54
CA LEU A 66 1.16 9.23 12.71
C LEU A 66 1.30 7.85 13.37
N ASP A 67 1.72 7.84 14.62
CA ASP A 67 1.76 6.62 15.44
C ASP A 67 1.59 7.01 16.90
N HIS A 68 0.64 6.39 17.60
CA HIS A 68 0.38 6.66 19.01
C HIS A 68 1.12 5.69 19.94
N GLU A 69 1.71 4.62 19.40
CA GLU A 69 2.42 3.61 20.18
C GLU A 69 3.85 4.03 20.51
N GLN A 70 4.36 3.47 21.61
CA GLN A 70 5.75 3.63 22.02
C GLN A 70 6.62 2.54 21.38
N VAL A 71 7.91 2.86 21.23
CA VAL A 71 8.95 1.93 20.78
C VAL A 71 9.08 0.80 21.81
N SER A 72 8.81 -0.42 21.38
CA SER A 72 9.02 -1.64 22.17
C SER A 72 10.47 -2.15 22.01
N PRO A 73 10.95 -3.05 22.89
CA PRO A 73 12.33 -3.55 22.85
C PRO A 73 12.74 -4.20 21.52
N GLU A 74 11.80 -4.79 20.79
CA GLU A 74 12.01 -5.47 19.52
C GLU A 74 12.05 -4.51 18.30
N ASP A 75 11.46 -3.32 18.42
CA ASP A 75 11.34 -2.37 17.30
C ASP A 75 12.71 -1.93 16.71
N PRO A 76 13.75 -1.57 17.51
CA PRO A 76 15.04 -1.15 16.94
C PRO A 76 15.75 -2.22 16.10
N GLY A 77 15.41 -3.50 16.29
CA GLY A 77 15.94 -4.61 15.48
C GLY A 77 15.16 -4.84 14.19
N ALA A 78 13.91 -4.39 14.12
CA ALA A 78 13.00 -4.63 13.01
C ALA A 78 12.72 -3.38 12.16
N GLN A 79 13.08 -2.19 12.64
CA GLN A 79 12.73 -0.90 12.05
C GLN A 79 13.96 0.01 11.99
N PHE A 80 14.42 0.35 10.77
CA PHE A 80 15.72 1.01 10.54
C PHE A 80 15.73 2.54 10.75
N LEU A 81 14.56 3.20 10.78
CA LEU A 81 14.42 4.63 11.09
C LEU A 81 14.52 4.89 12.60
N ILE A 82 14.28 3.89 13.45
CA ILE A 82 14.41 3.98 14.90
C ILE A 82 15.87 3.70 15.29
N ARG A 83 16.44 4.56 16.13
CA ARG A 83 17.77 4.36 16.70
C ARG A 83 17.74 3.35 17.84
N THR A 84 18.79 2.54 17.97
CA THR A 84 19.05 1.74 19.19
C THR A 84 19.12 2.65 20.41
N GLY A 85 18.33 2.35 21.44
CA GLY A 85 18.21 3.18 22.66
C GLY A 85 16.98 4.11 22.70
N SER A 86 16.09 4.06 21.70
CA SER A 86 14.85 4.84 21.67
C SER A 86 13.65 4.16 22.35
N VAL A 87 13.86 3.04 23.05
CA VAL A 87 12.79 2.29 23.75
C VAL A 87 12.05 3.21 24.72
N GLY A 88 10.71 3.16 24.70
CA GLY A 88 9.84 4.01 25.51
C GLY A 88 9.51 5.39 24.92
N ARG A 89 10.19 5.83 23.86
CA ARG A 89 9.79 7.03 23.09
C ARG A 89 8.62 6.69 22.15
N ASN A 90 7.89 7.70 21.67
CA ASN A 90 6.90 7.48 20.61
C ASN A 90 7.56 6.98 19.31
N ARG A 91 6.95 6.02 18.60
CA ARG A 91 7.54 5.42 17.38
C ARG A 91 7.73 6.42 16.24
N ALA A 92 6.75 7.30 16.00
CA ALA A 92 6.83 8.29 14.93
C ALA A 92 7.90 9.36 15.25
N GLU A 93 7.94 9.83 16.51
CA GLU A 93 8.99 10.77 16.95
C GLU A 93 10.40 10.15 16.88
N ALA A 94 10.54 8.89 17.30
CA ALA A 94 11.81 8.18 17.26
C ALA A 94 12.31 7.93 15.83
N SER A 95 11.42 7.97 14.83
CA SER A 95 11.71 7.79 13.41
C SER A 95 12.04 9.10 12.68
N LEU A 96 11.63 10.26 13.23
CA LEU A 96 11.66 11.56 12.54
C LEU A 96 13.05 11.96 12.03
N GLU A 97 14.07 11.91 12.90
CA GLU A 97 15.42 12.37 12.57
C GLU A 97 15.98 11.62 11.34
N ARG A 98 15.92 10.29 11.36
CA ARG A 98 16.41 9.47 10.25
C ARG A 98 15.55 9.61 9.00
N ALA A 99 14.23 9.71 9.16
CA ALA A 99 13.30 9.88 8.04
C ALA A 99 13.56 11.21 7.32
N GLN A 100 13.65 12.32 8.06
CA GLN A 100 13.90 13.65 7.50
C GLN A 100 15.26 13.75 6.79
N ASN A 101 16.28 13.06 7.30
CA ASN A 101 17.61 13.03 6.69
C ASN A 101 17.67 12.27 5.35
N LEU A 102 16.65 11.46 5.00
CA LEU A 102 16.61 10.78 3.70
C LEU A 102 16.44 11.78 2.55
N ASN A 103 15.70 12.86 2.78
CA ASN A 103 15.48 13.89 1.77
C ASN A 103 15.13 15.24 2.42
N PRO A 104 16.07 16.22 2.44
CA PRO A 104 15.83 17.54 3.02
C PRO A 104 14.72 18.35 2.33
N MET A 105 14.31 17.97 1.11
CA MET A 105 13.29 18.67 0.32
C MET A 105 11.86 18.32 0.73
N VAL A 106 11.67 17.25 1.51
CA VAL A 106 10.36 16.79 1.97
C VAL A 106 10.10 17.28 3.39
N ASP A 107 8.94 17.90 3.62
CA ASP A 107 8.49 18.30 4.97
C ASP A 107 7.96 17.06 5.74
N VAL A 108 8.79 16.45 6.58
CA VAL A 108 8.41 15.29 7.40
C VAL A 108 7.90 15.76 8.76
N LYS A 109 6.65 15.42 9.07
CA LYS A 109 5.98 15.76 10.33
C LYS A 109 5.61 14.52 11.11
N VAL A 110 5.41 14.70 12.41
CA VAL A 110 4.98 13.65 13.32
C VAL A 110 3.68 14.05 14.00
N ASP A 111 2.81 13.07 14.20
CA ASP A 111 1.62 13.15 15.03
C ASP A 111 1.58 11.94 15.97
N THR A 112 1.37 12.16 17.25
CA THR A 112 1.42 11.11 18.29
C THR A 112 0.05 10.73 18.82
N GLU A 113 -1.02 11.35 18.33
CA GLU A 113 -2.37 11.04 18.77
C GLU A 113 -2.90 9.79 18.07
N ASP A 114 -3.88 9.16 18.70
CA ASP A 114 -4.60 8.01 18.16
C ASP A 114 -5.46 8.42 16.95
N ILE A 115 -5.30 7.68 15.84
CA ILE A 115 -6.03 7.89 14.59
C ILE A 115 -7.55 7.80 14.79
N GLU A 116 -8.02 6.99 15.74
CA GLU A 116 -9.45 6.84 16.03
C GLU A 116 -10.09 8.14 16.52
N LYS A 117 -9.29 8.98 17.18
CA LYS A 117 -9.75 10.23 17.82
C LYS A 117 -9.64 11.44 16.87
N LYS A 118 -9.03 11.28 15.70
CA LYS A 118 -8.88 12.38 14.74
C LYS A 118 -10.23 12.79 14.15
N PRO A 119 -10.55 14.10 14.11
CA PRO A 119 -11.75 14.59 13.45
C PRO A 119 -11.62 14.47 11.92
N GLU A 120 -12.74 14.45 11.20
CA GLU A 120 -12.73 14.37 9.73
C GLU A 120 -11.93 15.52 9.09
N SER A 121 -11.96 16.71 9.69
CA SER A 121 -11.21 17.89 9.25
C SER A 121 -9.69 17.72 9.29
N PHE A 122 -9.17 16.76 10.07
CA PHE A 122 -7.75 16.45 10.08
C PHE A 122 -7.30 15.85 8.75
N PHE A 123 -8.16 15.07 8.08
CA PHE A 123 -7.78 14.32 6.88
C PHE A 123 -7.75 15.20 5.63
N THR A 124 -8.52 16.28 5.59
CA THR A 124 -8.67 17.15 4.40
C THR A 124 -7.43 17.94 4.01
N GLN A 125 -6.39 17.93 4.85
CA GLN A 125 -5.09 18.54 4.54
C GLN A 125 -4.14 17.64 3.72
N PHE A 126 -4.55 16.38 3.46
CA PHE A 126 -3.77 15.36 2.77
C PHE A 126 -4.41 14.98 1.44
N ASP A 127 -3.58 14.71 0.44
CA ASP A 127 -4.02 14.23 -0.88
C ASP A 127 -4.19 12.69 -0.89
N ALA A 128 -3.41 12.00 -0.07
CA ALA A 128 -3.48 10.56 0.12
C ALA A 128 -3.28 10.16 1.58
N VAL A 129 -3.98 9.11 2.00
CA VAL A 129 -3.90 8.50 3.33
C VAL A 129 -3.54 7.02 3.18
N CYS A 130 -2.49 6.59 3.88
CA CYS A 130 -2.05 5.20 3.91
C CYS A 130 -2.09 4.67 5.35
N LEU A 131 -2.86 3.60 5.58
CA LEU A 131 -2.97 2.96 6.88
C LEU A 131 -2.20 1.64 6.94
N THR A 132 -1.43 1.47 8.01
CA THR A 132 -0.84 0.19 8.40
C THR A 132 -1.20 -0.12 9.85
N CYS A 133 -1.22 -1.40 10.23
CA CYS A 133 -1.41 -1.90 11.59
C CYS A 133 -2.71 -1.38 12.24
N CYS A 134 -3.76 -1.17 11.45
CA CYS A 134 -5.05 -0.64 11.90
C CYS A 134 -6.11 -1.73 11.96
N SER A 135 -7.06 -1.62 12.88
CA SER A 135 -8.22 -2.53 12.93
C SER A 135 -9.13 -2.34 11.71
N ARG A 136 -9.95 -3.35 11.40
CA ARG A 136 -10.98 -3.24 10.34
C ARG A 136 -11.86 -2.02 10.50
N ASP A 137 -12.29 -1.73 11.73
CA ASP A 137 -13.22 -0.64 12.02
C ASP A 137 -12.57 0.71 11.69
N VAL A 138 -11.29 0.89 12.03
CA VAL A 138 -10.51 2.07 11.64
C VAL A 138 -10.34 2.15 10.13
N ILE A 139 -9.97 1.04 9.49
CA ILE A 139 -9.79 0.97 8.02
C ILE A 139 -11.06 1.42 7.31
N VAL A 140 -12.22 0.87 7.69
CA VAL A 140 -13.52 1.23 7.10
C VAL A 140 -13.90 2.68 7.41
N LYS A 141 -13.71 3.14 8.66
CA LYS A 141 -14.00 4.52 9.06
C LYS A 141 -13.20 5.52 8.23
N VAL A 142 -11.89 5.33 8.12
CA VAL A 142 -11.00 6.26 7.41
C VAL A 142 -11.24 6.20 5.90
N ASP A 143 -11.46 5.02 5.31
CA ASP A 143 -11.83 4.89 3.89
C ASP A 143 -13.09 5.70 3.56
N GLN A 144 -14.12 5.62 4.40
CA GLN A 144 -15.35 6.40 4.22
C GLN A 144 -15.11 7.91 4.32
N ILE A 145 -14.30 8.36 5.28
CA ILE A 145 -13.92 9.77 5.42
C ILE A 145 -13.16 10.22 4.17
N CYS A 146 -12.20 9.42 3.70
CA CYS A 146 -11.41 9.73 2.52
C CYS A 146 -12.28 9.83 1.26
N HIS A 147 -13.18 8.86 1.05
CA HIS A 147 -14.08 8.84 -0.09
C HIS A 147 -15.01 10.05 -0.13
N LYS A 148 -15.56 10.47 1.02
CA LYS A 148 -16.41 11.68 1.11
C LYS A 148 -15.66 12.97 0.75
N ASN A 149 -14.36 13.01 1.00
CA ASN A 149 -13.51 14.19 0.80
C ASN A 149 -12.64 14.11 -0.46
N SER A 150 -12.87 13.13 -1.35
CA SER A 150 -12.07 12.90 -2.57
C SER A 150 -10.58 12.65 -2.32
N ILE A 151 -10.24 12.06 -1.17
CA ILE A 151 -8.87 11.72 -0.76
C ILE A 151 -8.54 10.30 -1.22
N LYS A 152 -7.33 10.07 -1.70
CA LYS A 152 -6.86 8.74 -2.11
C LYS A 152 -6.58 7.88 -0.89
N PHE A 153 -7.20 6.71 -0.79
CA PHE A 153 -7.06 5.82 0.35
C PHE A 153 -6.24 4.58 0.00
N PHE A 154 -5.34 4.21 0.90
CA PHE A 154 -4.51 3.01 0.84
C PHE A 154 -4.47 2.34 2.20
N THR A 155 -4.39 1.02 2.22
CA THR A 155 -4.06 0.27 3.43
C THR A 155 -3.28 -1.00 3.10
N GLY A 156 -2.45 -1.47 4.02
CA GLY A 156 -1.74 -2.73 3.87
C GLY A 156 -1.07 -3.16 5.16
N ASP A 157 -0.84 -4.46 5.28
CA ASP A 157 -0.09 -5.07 6.38
C ASP A 157 0.67 -6.32 5.91
N VAL A 158 1.61 -6.76 6.74
CA VAL A 158 2.45 -7.94 6.54
C VAL A 158 2.27 -8.89 7.72
N PHE A 159 2.05 -10.18 7.44
CA PHE A 159 1.88 -11.24 8.44
C PHE A 159 2.72 -12.46 8.06
N GLY A 160 3.83 -12.66 8.76
CA GLY A 160 4.78 -13.73 8.42
C GLY A 160 5.37 -13.54 7.03
N TYR A 161 5.12 -14.50 6.13
CA TYR A 161 5.57 -14.46 4.73
C TYR A 161 4.55 -13.85 3.76
N HIS A 162 3.37 -13.46 4.24
CA HIS A 162 2.30 -12.88 3.43
C HIS A 162 2.18 -11.39 3.69
N GLY A 163 1.63 -10.66 2.73
CA GLY A 163 1.27 -9.26 2.88
C GLY A 163 0.17 -8.88 1.90
N TYR A 164 -0.50 -7.78 2.16
CA TYR A 164 -1.53 -7.26 1.27
C TYR A 164 -1.43 -5.75 1.13
N THR A 165 -1.98 -5.25 0.03
CA THR A 165 -2.24 -3.83 -0.18
C THR A 165 -3.62 -3.67 -0.79
N PHE A 166 -4.38 -2.70 -0.32
CA PHE A 166 -5.66 -2.28 -0.86
C PHE A 166 -5.61 -0.79 -1.21
N ALA A 167 -6.31 -0.41 -2.27
CA ALA A 167 -6.42 0.97 -2.72
C ALA A 167 -7.88 1.30 -3.06
N ASN A 168 -8.34 2.46 -2.59
CA ASN A 168 -9.58 3.09 -3.02
C ASN A 168 -9.27 4.51 -3.48
N LEU A 169 -9.32 4.72 -4.80
CA LEU A 169 -9.03 6.00 -5.43
C LEU A 169 -10.30 6.74 -5.86
N GLY A 170 -11.48 6.21 -5.53
CA GLY A 170 -12.78 6.64 -6.04
C GLY A 170 -12.85 6.50 -7.56
N GLU A 171 -13.38 7.53 -8.22
CA GLU A 171 -13.22 7.70 -9.66
C GLU A 171 -11.83 8.25 -9.96
N HIS A 172 -10.98 7.44 -10.59
CA HIS A 172 -9.59 7.81 -10.84
C HIS A 172 -9.29 7.88 -12.34
N GLU A 173 -8.92 9.08 -12.78
CA GLU A 173 -8.39 9.33 -14.11
C GLU A 173 -6.86 9.37 -14.09
N PHE A 174 -6.24 8.70 -15.05
CA PHE A 174 -4.79 8.64 -15.19
C PHE A 174 -4.38 8.59 -16.67
N VAL A 175 -3.09 8.83 -16.92
CA VAL A 175 -2.49 8.77 -18.24
C VAL A 175 -1.63 7.52 -18.33
N GLU A 176 -1.78 6.76 -19.41
CA GLU A 176 -0.96 5.60 -19.73
C GLU A 176 -0.24 5.86 -21.05
N GLU A 177 1.08 5.64 -21.08
CA GLU A 177 1.85 5.69 -22.31
C GLU A 177 1.67 4.39 -23.09
N LYS A 178 1.21 4.49 -24.34
CA LYS A 178 1.18 3.38 -25.28
C LYS A 178 2.18 3.61 -26.39
N THR A 179 3.15 2.71 -26.48
CA THR A 179 4.10 2.67 -27.60
C THR A 179 3.38 2.18 -28.84
N LYS A 180 3.36 2.99 -29.90
CA LYS A 180 2.97 2.54 -31.23
C LYS A 180 4.24 2.14 -31.97
N ILE A 181 4.34 0.88 -32.35
CA ILE A 181 5.38 0.45 -33.29
C ILE A 181 4.94 0.96 -34.67
N ALA A 182 5.63 1.94 -35.22
CA ALA A 182 5.43 2.36 -36.60
C ALA A 182 5.77 1.17 -37.50
N LYS A 183 4.77 0.64 -38.23
CA LYS A 183 5.04 -0.32 -39.30
C LYS A 183 5.80 0.45 -40.39
N VAL A 184 7.07 0.10 -40.59
CA VAL A 184 7.81 0.54 -41.78
C VAL A 184 7.05 0.02 -43.00
N SER A 185 6.37 0.92 -43.71
CA SER A 185 5.89 0.62 -45.06
C SER A 185 7.12 0.35 -45.91
N GLN A 186 7.26 -0.90 -46.38
CA GLN A 186 8.24 -1.24 -47.40
C GLN A 186 7.89 -0.48 -48.68
N GLY A 187 8.48 0.71 -48.84
CA GLY A 187 8.66 1.31 -50.14
C GLY A 187 9.70 0.49 -50.89
N VAL A 188 9.34 -0.01 -52.06
CA VAL A 188 10.25 -0.67 -53.00
C VAL A 188 11.26 0.39 -53.46
N GLU A 189 12.53 0.26 -53.06
CA GLU A 189 13.62 1.12 -53.53
C GLU A 189 14.69 0.21 -54.15
N ASP A 190 14.82 0.29 -55.47
CA ASP A 190 15.77 -0.46 -56.30
C ASP A 190 17.01 0.43 -56.50
N GLY A 191 18.15 0.13 -55.86
CA GLY A 191 19.42 0.86 -56.03
C GLY A 191 20.47 0.60 -54.93
N PRO A 192 21.78 0.49 -55.26
CA PRO A 192 22.78 0.00 -54.31
C PRO A 192 23.43 1.08 -53.43
N ASP A 193 23.71 0.67 -52.20
CA ASP A 193 24.67 1.23 -51.23
C ASP A 193 24.47 2.66 -50.68
N THR A 194 23.66 2.77 -49.63
CA THR A 194 23.96 3.63 -48.47
C THR A 194 23.43 3.00 -47.18
N LYS A 195 24.31 2.77 -46.18
CA LYS A 195 23.92 2.29 -44.84
C LYS A 195 23.01 3.32 -44.16
N ARG A 196 21.69 3.13 -44.21
CA ARG A 196 20.73 3.85 -43.35
C ARG A 196 20.83 3.30 -41.93
N ALA A 197 21.19 4.16 -40.98
CA ALA A 197 20.98 3.89 -39.56
C ALA A 197 19.48 3.71 -39.31
N LYS A 198 19.08 2.49 -38.94
CA LYS A 198 17.70 2.17 -38.56
C LYS A 198 17.44 2.79 -37.19
N LEU A 199 17.05 4.06 -37.17
CA LEU A 199 16.46 4.66 -35.98
C LEU A 199 15.03 4.13 -35.90
N ASP A 200 14.78 3.13 -35.06
CA ASP A 200 13.42 2.72 -34.72
C ASP A 200 12.73 3.90 -34.04
N SER A 201 11.93 4.66 -34.79
CA SER A 201 11.11 5.75 -34.26
C SER A 201 9.88 5.14 -33.58
N SER A 202 10.07 4.61 -32.38
CA SER A 202 8.94 4.26 -31.52
C SER A 202 8.28 5.56 -31.04
N GLU A 203 7.14 5.91 -31.61
CA GLU A 203 6.34 7.04 -31.14
C GLU A 203 5.52 6.60 -29.93
N THR A 204 5.62 7.35 -28.82
CA THR A 204 4.79 7.16 -27.64
C THR A 204 3.58 8.07 -27.71
N THR A 205 2.41 7.52 -27.38
CA THR A 205 1.16 8.31 -27.29
C THR A 205 0.58 8.19 -25.88
N MET A 206 0.26 9.34 -25.28
CA MET A 206 -0.39 9.40 -23.97
C MET A 206 -1.89 9.20 -24.11
N VAL A 207 -2.44 8.18 -23.45
CA VAL A 207 -3.87 7.85 -23.48
C VAL A 207 -4.47 8.07 -22.09
N LYS A 208 -5.52 8.90 -22.02
CA LYS A 208 -6.30 9.08 -20.79
C LYS A 208 -7.19 7.86 -20.58
N LYS A 209 -7.18 7.33 -19.36
CA LYS A 209 -8.03 6.23 -18.90
C LYS A 209 -8.74 6.62 -17.61
N LYS A 210 -9.86 5.96 -17.33
CA LYS A 210 -10.62 6.09 -16.10
C LYS A 210 -10.88 4.71 -15.51
N VAL A 211 -10.68 4.58 -14.21
CA VAL A 211 -10.99 3.38 -13.42
C VAL A 211 -11.78 3.81 -12.19
N VAL A 212 -12.77 3.00 -11.82
CA VAL A 212 -13.60 3.22 -10.62
C VAL A 212 -13.25 2.17 -9.59
N PHE A 213 -12.95 2.61 -8.37
CA PHE A 213 -12.66 1.75 -7.22
C PHE A 213 -13.88 1.63 -6.32
N CYS A 214 -14.01 0.50 -5.62
CA CYS A 214 -15.06 0.29 -4.62
C CYS A 214 -14.56 0.63 -3.20
N PRO A 215 -15.47 0.96 -2.27
CA PRO A 215 -15.14 1.11 -0.86
C PRO A 215 -14.54 -0.16 -0.25
N VAL A 216 -13.65 -0.01 0.74
CA VAL A 216 -12.99 -1.14 1.42
C VAL A 216 -13.99 -2.06 2.10
N LYS A 217 -15.10 -1.50 2.59
CA LYS A 217 -16.19 -2.29 3.21
C LYS A 217 -16.76 -3.31 2.23
N GLU A 218 -17.08 -2.88 1.01
CA GLU A 218 -17.61 -3.77 -0.03
C GLU A 218 -16.58 -4.81 -0.47
N ALA A 219 -15.30 -4.41 -0.53
CA ALA A 219 -14.20 -5.31 -0.87
C ALA A 219 -13.95 -6.39 0.19
N LEU A 220 -14.22 -6.11 1.48
CA LEU A 220 -14.08 -7.07 2.57
C LEU A 220 -15.34 -7.94 2.76
N GLU A 221 -16.51 -7.44 2.38
CA GLU A 221 -17.82 -8.07 2.59
C GLU A 221 -18.42 -8.64 1.29
N VAL A 222 -17.58 -9.32 0.48
CA VAL A 222 -18.03 -9.94 -0.78
C VAL A 222 -19.05 -11.04 -0.53
N ASP A 223 -20.21 -10.95 -1.19
CA ASP A 223 -21.22 -12.00 -1.20
C ASP A 223 -20.85 -13.15 -2.16
N TRP A 224 -20.43 -14.27 -1.58
CA TRP A 224 -20.06 -15.49 -2.31
C TRP A 224 -21.26 -16.38 -2.66
N SER A 225 -22.49 -16.00 -2.32
CA SER A 225 -23.70 -16.76 -2.67
C SER A 225 -24.09 -16.63 -4.15
N SER A 226 -23.71 -15.51 -4.78
CA SER A 226 -23.96 -15.21 -6.19
C SER A 226 -23.23 -16.17 -7.13
N GLU A 227 -23.87 -16.55 -8.22
CA GLU A 227 -23.30 -17.47 -9.22
C GLU A 227 -22.01 -16.92 -9.85
N LYS A 228 -21.95 -15.60 -10.08
CA LYS A 228 -20.75 -14.92 -10.57
C LYS A 228 -19.61 -15.00 -9.55
N ALA A 229 -19.92 -14.83 -8.26
CA ALA A 229 -18.93 -14.89 -7.20
C ALA A 229 -18.40 -16.32 -7.01
N LYS A 230 -19.26 -17.34 -7.07
CA LYS A 230 -18.86 -18.76 -7.02
C LYS A 230 -17.91 -19.14 -8.16
N ALA A 231 -18.19 -18.65 -9.37
CA ALA A 231 -17.30 -18.85 -10.51
C ALA A 231 -15.94 -18.16 -10.32
N ALA A 232 -15.94 -16.95 -9.74
CA ALA A 232 -14.73 -16.19 -9.44
C ALA A 232 -13.91 -16.81 -8.29
N LEU A 233 -14.59 -17.38 -7.28
CA LEU A 233 -13.98 -17.95 -6.07
C LEU A 233 -12.84 -18.93 -6.38
N LYS A 234 -13.02 -19.79 -7.38
CA LYS A 234 -12.02 -20.77 -7.81
C LYS A 234 -10.73 -20.15 -8.36
N ARG A 235 -10.79 -18.88 -8.76
CA ARG A 235 -9.66 -18.10 -9.28
C ARG A 235 -9.17 -17.05 -8.29
N THR A 236 -9.85 -16.88 -7.15
CA THR A 236 -9.44 -15.96 -6.09
C THR A 236 -8.31 -16.60 -5.29
N THR A 237 -7.25 -15.85 -5.03
CA THR A 237 -6.17 -16.32 -4.16
C THR A 237 -6.67 -16.61 -2.74
N SER A 238 -6.14 -17.64 -2.10
CA SER A 238 -6.43 -17.97 -0.70
C SER A 238 -6.05 -16.84 0.26
N ASP A 239 -5.09 -15.98 -0.13
CA ASP A 239 -4.61 -14.86 0.69
C ASP A 239 -5.72 -13.85 1.01
N TYR A 240 -6.75 -13.76 0.17
CA TYR A 240 -7.94 -12.96 0.47
C TYR A 240 -8.64 -13.45 1.74
N PHE A 241 -8.74 -14.76 1.93
CA PHE A 241 -9.36 -15.35 3.13
C PHE A 241 -8.40 -15.32 4.31
N LEU A 242 -7.09 -15.46 4.05
CA LEU A 242 -6.09 -15.24 5.08
C LEU A 242 -6.21 -13.83 5.65
N LEU A 243 -6.41 -12.80 4.82
CA LEU A 243 -6.63 -11.42 5.26
C LEU A 243 -7.84 -11.26 6.19
N GLN A 244 -8.92 -12.00 5.96
CA GLN A 244 -10.15 -11.88 6.76
C GLN A 244 -9.93 -12.25 8.22
N GLY A 245 -9.00 -13.17 8.53
CA GLY A 245 -8.65 -13.56 9.90
C GLY A 245 -8.00 -12.43 10.71
N PRO A 246 -6.80 -11.94 10.34
CA PRO A 246 -6.11 -10.85 11.02
C PRO A 246 -6.86 -9.53 11.02
N VAL A 247 -7.69 -9.27 10.01
CA VAL A 247 -8.53 -8.06 9.96
C VAL A 247 -9.74 -8.17 10.90
N SER A 248 -10.23 -9.38 11.18
CA SER A 248 -11.33 -9.59 12.15
C SER A 248 -10.86 -9.77 13.60
N ALA A 249 -9.56 -9.89 13.85
CA ALA A 249 -9.00 -10.10 15.18
C ALA A 249 -7.98 -9.00 15.54
N GLY A 250 -8.09 -8.41 16.75
CA GLY A 250 -7.16 -7.37 17.21
C GLY A 250 -5.69 -7.83 17.25
N PRO A 251 -4.73 -6.88 17.39
CA PRO A 251 -3.29 -7.15 17.22
C PRO A 251 -2.73 -8.31 18.07
N SER A 252 -3.33 -8.59 19.23
CA SER A 252 -2.93 -9.67 20.14
C SER A 252 -3.39 -11.08 19.72
N SER A 253 -4.36 -11.21 18.82
CA SER A 253 -4.96 -12.48 18.40
C SER A 253 -4.45 -13.01 17.05
N GLN A 254 -3.64 -12.20 16.34
CA GLN A 254 -3.16 -12.51 14.99
C GLN A 254 -2.15 -13.66 14.95
N GLN A 255 -1.31 -13.80 15.99
CA GLN A 255 -0.33 -14.90 16.11
C GLN A 255 -0.99 -16.26 16.33
N LEU A 256 -2.07 -16.32 17.12
CA LEU A 256 -2.81 -17.55 17.42
C LEU A 256 -3.59 -18.08 16.22
N LEU A 257 -4.16 -17.18 15.39
CA LEU A 257 -4.87 -17.55 14.17
C LEU A 257 -3.92 -18.10 13.09
N LEU A 258 -2.73 -17.51 12.94
CA LEU A 258 -1.69 -17.98 12.01
C LEU A 258 -1.12 -19.35 12.42
N LEU A 259 -0.91 -19.58 13.73
CA LEU A 259 -0.45 -20.88 14.24
C LEU A 259 -1.48 -21.99 13.96
N ARG A 260 -2.77 -21.76 14.21
CA ARG A 260 -3.84 -22.75 13.94
C ARG A 260 -4.04 -23.05 12.45
N TRP A 261 -3.78 -22.07 11.57
CA TRP A 261 -3.78 -22.31 10.13
C TRP A 261 -2.61 -23.20 9.69
N HIS A 262 -1.41 -22.93 10.23
CA HIS A 262 -0.21 -23.70 9.92
C HIS A 262 -0.28 -25.14 10.47
N GLU A 263 -1.07 -25.36 11.52
CA GLU A 263 -1.37 -26.68 12.10
C GLU A 263 -2.46 -27.46 11.34
N GLY A 264 -3.04 -26.89 10.27
CA GLY A 264 -3.98 -27.60 9.38
C GLY A 264 -5.40 -27.73 9.92
N GLU A 265 -5.79 -26.93 10.92
CA GLU A 265 -7.12 -26.98 11.54
C GLU A 265 -8.24 -26.30 10.71
N TRP A 266 -7.94 -25.75 9.54
CA TRP A 266 -8.88 -24.97 8.73
C TRP A 266 -9.35 -25.70 7.45
N ASP A 267 -10.66 -25.96 7.33
CA ASP A 267 -11.28 -26.37 6.07
C ASP A 267 -11.62 -25.12 5.23
N CYS A 268 -10.89 -24.92 4.13
CA CYS A 268 -11.03 -23.80 3.19
C CYS A 268 -12.42 -23.67 2.54
N ARG A 269 -13.35 -24.58 2.82
CA ARG A 269 -14.70 -24.62 2.26
C ARG A 269 -15.78 -23.97 3.14
N VAL A 270 -15.43 -23.43 4.31
CA VAL A 270 -16.42 -22.86 5.24
C VAL A 270 -16.32 -21.33 5.31
N PRO A 271 -17.36 -20.58 4.89
CA PRO A 271 -17.40 -19.12 5.06
C PRO A 271 -17.42 -18.68 6.53
N TRP A 272 -16.75 -17.57 6.85
CA TRP A 272 -16.64 -16.99 8.20
C TRP A 272 -17.95 -16.91 9.01
N PRO A 273 -19.13 -16.58 8.44
CA PRO A 273 -20.38 -16.55 9.19
C PRO A 273 -20.80 -17.90 9.81
N GLN A 274 -20.31 -19.02 9.29
CA GLN A 274 -20.60 -20.37 9.80
C GLN A 274 -19.56 -20.89 10.81
N VAL A 275 -18.42 -20.21 10.95
CA VAL A 275 -17.39 -20.54 11.95
C VAL A 275 -17.86 -20.14 13.36
N ASN A 276 -18.56 -19.00 13.46
CA ASN A 276 -19.02 -18.45 14.74
C ASN A 276 -20.13 -19.28 15.41
N SER A 277 -20.85 -20.12 14.67
CA SER A 277 -21.88 -21.01 15.24
C SER A 277 -21.34 -22.35 15.75
N ARG A 278 -20.08 -22.70 15.44
CA ARG A 278 -19.40 -23.90 15.99
C ARG A 278 -18.50 -23.61 17.18
N LEU A 279 -18.10 -22.36 17.36
CA LEU A 279 -17.34 -21.90 18.53
C LEU A 279 -18.33 -21.57 19.65
N GLY A 280 -18.79 -22.61 20.36
CA GLY A 280 -19.55 -22.44 21.59
C GLY A 280 -18.81 -21.56 22.60
N SER A 281 -19.57 -20.93 23.49
CA SER A 281 -19.07 -20.05 24.55
C SER A 281 -17.87 -20.65 25.30
N PRO A 282 -16.90 -19.81 25.74
CA PRO A 282 -15.72 -20.29 26.47
C PRO A 282 -16.15 -20.76 27.87
N GLY A 283 -16.48 -22.05 28.00
CA GLY A 283 -16.96 -22.62 29.25
C GLY A 283 -16.80 -24.13 29.36
N ASP A 284 -16.99 -24.89 28.27
CA ASP A 284 -16.99 -26.35 28.35
C ASP A 284 -15.91 -26.98 27.49
N ALA A 285 -14.65 -26.87 27.95
CA ALA A 285 -13.55 -27.65 27.39
C ALA A 285 -13.55 -29.05 28.01
N ASN A 286 -14.32 -29.96 27.41
CA ASN A 286 -14.09 -31.39 27.56
C ASN A 286 -14.13 -32.02 26.16
N CYS A 287 -13.02 -31.88 25.42
CA CYS A 287 -12.88 -32.47 24.09
C CYS A 287 -11.83 -33.57 24.15
N SER A 288 -12.33 -34.80 24.12
CA SER A 288 -11.60 -36.04 23.94
C SER A 288 -10.91 -36.05 22.57
N ILE A 289 -9.58 -36.08 22.60
CA ILE A 289 -8.71 -36.28 21.43
C ILE A 289 -8.83 -37.74 20.97
N PRO A 290 -9.10 -38.04 19.68
CA PRO A 290 -8.66 -39.28 19.08
C PRO A 290 -7.25 -39.10 18.52
N ALA A 291 -6.32 -39.90 19.06
CA ALA A 291 -4.97 -40.06 18.56
C ALA A 291 -4.93 -40.75 17.17
N CYS A 292 -3.72 -40.70 16.58
CA CYS A 292 -3.21 -41.36 15.36
C CYS A 292 -3.26 -40.47 14.11
N ILE A 293 -2.14 -40.18 13.41
CA ILE A 293 -1.14 -41.12 12.85
C ILE A 293 0.30 -40.51 12.92
N PRO A 294 1.37 -41.33 13.04
CA PRO A 294 2.73 -40.88 13.35
C PRO A 294 3.54 -40.46 12.11
N CYS A 295 4.40 -39.45 12.28
CA CYS A 295 5.39 -39.03 11.28
C CYS A 295 6.72 -39.79 11.52
N PRO A 296 7.35 -40.42 10.51
CA PRO A 296 8.69 -40.98 10.66
C PRO A 296 9.73 -39.87 10.46
N LEU A 297 10.60 -39.68 11.45
CA LEU A 297 11.79 -38.82 11.32
C LEU A 297 12.88 -39.55 10.51
N PRO A 298 13.62 -38.87 9.62
CA PRO A 298 14.85 -39.41 9.05
C PRO A 298 16.00 -39.32 10.07
N SER A 299 16.95 -40.25 9.92
CA SER A 299 18.17 -40.39 10.72
C SER A 299 19.25 -39.39 10.33
#